data_AF-A0A965G2X7-F1
#
_entry.id   AF-A0A965G2X7-F1
#
_cell.length_a   1.000
_cell.length_b   1.000
_cell.length_c   1.000
_cell.angle_alpha   90.00
_cell.angle_beta   90.00
_cell.angle_gamma   90.00
#
_symmetry.space_group_name_H-M   'P 1'
#
loop_
_entity.id
_entity.type
_entity.pdbx_description
1 polymer ?
#
loop_
_entity_poly.entity_id
_entity_poly.type
_entity_poly.pdbx_seq_one_letter_code
_entity_poly.pdbx_strand_id
1 'polypeptide(L)'
;MILAHVKDGVALARQNHLPRRIREAIREHHGRTLVWYFYQRALQQEKDARSGGKILRLREEDIPEVEESSFRYPGPHPQSPETAILSLADAAESASRALGKPMPGDAARLVDQLFQERENEGHWAECGLSASQWQAARKALAEAVENLLRPRIRYPKDRRGPKKTDPAVDQPSKTASAEPGLPAA
;
A
#
# COMPACT_ATOMS: atom_id res chain seq x y z
N MET A 1 7.96 15.47 8.10
CA MET A 1 8.42 14.63 6.96
C MET A 1 7.35 13.62 6.48
N ILE A 2 6.07 14.00 6.47
CA ILE A 2 5.05 13.34 5.64
C ILE A 2 4.35 14.46 4.87
N LEU A 3 3.63 15.36 5.53
CA LEU A 3 3.00 16.51 4.86
C LEU A 3 3.97 17.42 4.07
N ALA A 4 5.22 17.56 4.54
CA ALA A 4 6.21 18.44 3.93
C ALA A 4 6.71 17.97 2.55
N HIS A 5 6.65 16.66 2.24
CA HIS A 5 7.25 16.13 1.01
C HIS A 5 6.65 16.75 -0.25
N VAL A 6 5.37 17.16 -0.21
CA VAL A 6 4.70 17.85 -1.31
C VAL A 6 5.37 19.21 -1.56
N LYS A 7 5.57 20.00 -0.51
CA LYS A 7 6.19 21.34 -0.60
C LYS A 7 7.63 21.22 -1.08
N ASP A 8 8.38 20.29 -0.50
CA ASP A 8 9.79 20.03 -0.84
C ASP A 8 9.91 19.54 -2.29
N GLY A 9 9.02 18.63 -2.71
CA GLY A 9 8.96 18.12 -4.08
C GLY A 9 8.64 19.21 -5.11
N VAL A 10 7.70 20.10 -4.82
CA VAL A 10 7.40 21.26 -5.69
C VAL A 10 8.60 22.21 -5.76
N ALA A 11 9.28 22.47 -4.64
CA ALA A 11 10.48 23.32 -4.62
C ALA A 11 11.60 22.72 -5.47
N LEU A 12 11.88 21.42 -5.30
CA LEU A 12 12.89 20.70 -6.08
C LEU A 12 12.55 20.68 -7.58
N ALA A 13 11.28 20.43 -7.92
CA ALA A 13 10.81 20.42 -9.30
C ALA A 13 10.93 21.80 -9.96
N ARG A 14 10.75 22.89 -9.20
CA ARG A 14 10.99 24.27 -9.68
C ARG A 14 12.48 24.53 -9.91
N GLN A 15 13.34 24.12 -8.99
CA GLN A 15 14.79 24.27 -9.11
C GLN A 15 15.34 23.56 -10.35
N ASN A 16 14.75 22.41 -10.71
CA ASN A 16 15.12 21.62 -11.89
C ASN A 16 14.32 21.98 -13.15
N HIS A 17 13.59 23.11 -13.14
CA HIS A 17 12.82 23.60 -14.28
C HIS A 17 11.85 22.58 -14.88
N LEU A 18 11.29 21.69 -14.06
CA LEU A 18 10.32 20.70 -14.54
C LEU A 18 9.06 21.39 -15.09
N PRO A 19 8.43 20.82 -16.13
CA PRO A 19 7.22 21.36 -16.72
C PRO A 19 6.12 21.59 -15.68
N ARG A 20 5.27 22.59 -15.93
CA ARG A 20 4.13 22.94 -15.06
C ARG A 20 3.28 21.72 -14.69
N ARG A 21 2.95 20.87 -15.65
CA ARG A 21 2.12 19.66 -15.44
C ARG A 21 2.70 18.70 -14.41
N ILE A 22 4.03 18.53 -14.38
CA ILE A 22 4.69 17.66 -13.39
C ILE A 22 4.65 18.29 -12.00
N ARG A 23 4.88 19.61 -11.92
CA ARG A 23 4.79 20.34 -10.65
C ARG A 23 3.38 20.32 -10.07
N GLU A 24 2.36 20.40 -10.93
CA GLU A 24 0.95 20.27 -10.56
C GLU A 24 0.66 18.86 -10.04
N ALA A 25 1.10 17.81 -10.74
CA ALA A 25 0.95 16.44 -10.26
C ALA A 25 1.58 16.23 -8.86
N ILE A 26 2.81 16.73 -8.64
CA ILE A 26 3.46 16.67 -7.33
C ILE A 26 2.64 17.42 -6.28
N ARG A 27 2.11 18.60 -6.61
CA ARG A 27 1.34 19.41 -5.67
C ARG A 27 -0.01 18.78 -5.31
N GLU A 28 -0.67 18.15 -6.28
CA GLU A 28 -2.09 17.78 -6.22
C GLU A 28 -2.35 16.33 -5.84
N HIS A 29 -1.37 15.41 -5.97
CA HIS A 29 -1.60 13.97 -5.86
C HIS A 29 -2.21 13.53 -4.52
N HIS A 30 -1.98 14.26 -3.43
CA HIS A 30 -2.63 13.99 -2.15
C HIS A 30 -3.85 14.87 -1.86
N GLY A 31 -4.20 15.84 -2.70
CA GLY A 31 -5.31 16.75 -2.45
C GLY A 31 -5.31 17.35 -1.04
N ARG A 32 -6.45 17.28 -0.36
CA ARG A 32 -6.62 17.68 1.05
C ARG A 32 -6.83 16.49 1.99
N THR A 33 -6.26 15.36 1.61
CA THR A 33 -6.51 14.09 2.27
C THR A 33 -5.94 14.09 3.68
N LEU A 34 -6.59 13.33 4.56
CA LEU A 34 -6.18 13.21 5.94
C LEU A 34 -5.10 12.14 6.09
N VAL A 35 -4.02 12.45 6.78
CA VAL A 35 -3.00 11.46 7.16
C VAL A 35 -3.53 10.65 8.35
N TRP A 36 -4.48 9.77 8.05
CA TRP A 36 -5.36 9.09 9.02
C TRP A 36 -4.63 8.41 10.18
N TYR A 37 -3.59 7.62 9.89
CA TYR A 37 -2.86 6.88 10.92
C TYR A 37 -2.28 7.80 12.00
N PHE A 38 -1.66 8.91 11.58
CA PHE A 38 -1.02 9.85 12.52
C PHE A 38 -2.06 10.68 13.26
N TYR A 39 -3.17 11.02 12.61
CA TYR A 39 -4.30 11.66 13.26
C TYR A 39 -4.91 10.77 14.37
N GLN A 40 -5.19 9.51 14.07
CA GLN A 40 -5.70 8.54 15.06
C GLN A 40 -4.71 8.33 16.21
N ARG A 41 -3.41 8.24 15.91
CA ARG A 41 -2.38 8.13 16.94
C ARG A 41 -2.34 9.38 17.85
N ALA A 42 -2.50 10.57 17.29
CA ALA A 42 -2.56 11.81 18.08
C ALA A 42 -3.80 11.85 18.98
N LEU A 43 -4.98 11.49 18.46
CA LEU A 43 -6.21 11.38 19.27
C LEU A 43 -6.07 10.38 20.41
N GLN A 44 -5.43 9.23 20.15
CA GLN A 44 -5.17 8.25 21.19
C GLN A 44 -4.22 8.80 22.26
N GLN A 45 -3.16 9.51 21.87
CA GLN A 45 -2.22 10.13 22.82
C GLN A 45 -2.88 11.21 23.67
N GLU A 46 -3.76 12.02 23.08
CA GLU A 46 -4.57 13.00 23.80
C GLU A 46 -5.47 12.31 24.83
N LYS A 47 -6.18 11.24 24.42
CA LYS A 47 -7.04 10.46 25.32
C LYS A 47 -6.26 9.80 26.46
N ASP A 48 -5.07 9.27 26.16
CA ASP A 48 -4.17 8.66 27.14
C ASP A 48 -3.64 9.72 28.13
N ALA A 49 -3.33 10.93 27.66
CA ALA A 49 -2.91 12.04 28.51
C ALA A 49 -4.05 12.49 29.45
N ARG A 50 -5.28 12.59 28.94
CA ARG A 50 -6.47 12.97 29.73
C ARG A 50 -6.82 11.90 30.77
N SER A 51 -6.73 10.62 30.41
CA SER A 51 -6.99 9.51 31.34
C SER A 51 -5.85 9.24 32.33
N GLY A 52 -4.60 9.53 31.96
CA GLY A 52 -3.40 9.41 32.78
C GLY A 52 -3.08 10.62 33.67
N GLY A 53 -3.94 11.65 33.70
CA GLY A 53 -3.71 12.96 34.33
C GLY A 53 -3.28 12.95 35.81
N LYS A 54 -3.45 11.85 36.56
CA LYS A 54 -2.91 11.70 37.92
C LYS A 54 -1.47 11.20 37.99
N ILE A 55 -0.98 10.49 36.96
CA ILE A 55 0.39 9.93 36.90
C ILE A 55 1.38 10.96 36.34
N LEU A 56 0.96 11.79 35.40
CA LEU A 56 1.83 12.74 34.68
C LEU A 56 1.82 14.18 35.23
N ARG A 57 1.00 14.50 36.25
CA ARG A 57 0.84 15.86 36.81
C ARG A 57 0.52 16.96 35.78
N LEU A 58 -0.02 16.59 34.62
CA LEU A 58 -0.52 17.54 33.63
C LEU A 58 -1.93 17.97 34.02
N ARG A 59 -2.22 19.27 33.90
CA ARG A 59 -3.58 19.76 34.05
C ARG A 59 -4.33 19.55 32.74
N GLU A 60 -5.64 19.44 32.80
CA GLU A 60 -6.46 19.18 31.61
C GLU A 60 -6.31 20.31 30.58
N GLU A 61 -6.15 21.55 31.06
CA GLU A 61 -5.88 22.74 30.23
C GLU A 61 -4.53 22.75 29.52
N ASP A 62 -3.57 21.92 29.95
CA ASP A 62 -2.23 21.84 29.35
C ASP A 62 -2.16 20.77 28.24
N ILE A 63 -3.22 19.99 28.04
CA ILE A 63 -3.28 18.94 27.01
C ILE A 63 -3.75 19.59 25.71
N PRO A 64 -2.89 19.68 24.68
CA PRO A 64 -3.25 20.32 23.42
C PRO A 64 -4.34 19.52 22.70
N GLU A 65 -5.35 20.21 22.18
CA GLU A 65 -6.39 19.60 21.37
C GLU A 65 -5.84 19.14 20.02
N VAL A 66 -6.29 17.97 19.57
CA VAL A 66 -5.86 17.40 18.30
C VAL A 66 -6.73 17.95 17.17
N GLU A 67 -6.19 18.95 16.48
CA GLU A 67 -6.84 19.55 15.31
C GLU A 67 -6.64 18.72 14.04
N GLU A 68 -7.73 18.26 13.41
CA GLU A 68 -7.69 17.48 12.18
C GLU A 68 -6.94 18.20 11.04
N SER A 69 -7.08 19.53 10.96
CA SER A 69 -6.44 20.37 9.95
C SER A 69 -4.90 20.27 9.96
N SER A 70 -4.30 19.97 11.12
CA SER A 70 -2.85 19.77 11.27
C SER A 70 -2.35 18.47 10.63
N PHE A 71 -3.26 17.55 10.28
CA PHE A 71 -2.97 16.26 9.68
C PHE A 71 -3.44 16.16 8.23
N ARG A 72 -4.01 17.22 7.65
CA ARG A 72 -4.42 17.25 6.25
C ARG A 72 -3.34 17.82 5.35
N TYR A 73 -3.26 17.30 4.13
CA TYR A 73 -2.47 17.92 3.09
C TYR A 73 -3.05 19.31 2.73
N PRO A 74 -2.19 20.30 2.43
CA PRO A 74 -2.65 21.67 2.16
C PRO A 74 -3.38 21.81 0.81
N GLY A 75 -3.29 20.82 -0.07
CA GLY A 75 -3.90 20.83 -1.39
C GLY A 75 -3.22 21.73 -2.43
N PRO A 76 -3.93 22.07 -3.51
CA PRO A 76 -5.38 21.85 -3.74
C PRO A 76 -5.73 20.40 -4.07
N HIS A 77 -7.03 20.09 -4.19
CA HIS A 77 -7.49 18.83 -4.82
C HIS A 77 -6.97 18.72 -6.26
N PRO A 78 -6.96 17.52 -6.85
CA PRO A 78 -6.67 17.36 -8.27
C PRO A 78 -7.51 18.29 -9.14
N GLN A 79 -6.85 19.08 -10.00
CA GLN A 79 -7.49 20.08 -10.86
C GLN A 79 -7.64 19.59 -12.31
N SER A 80 -7.19 18.37 -12.61
CA SER A 80 -7.34 17.77 -13.95
C SER A 80 -7.64 16.28 -13.88
N PRO A 81 -8.17 15.69 -14.98
CA PRO A 81 -8.42 14.25 -15.05
C PRO A 81 -7.15 13.42 -14.79
N GLU A 82 -6.01 13.87 -15.30
CA GLU A 82 -4.74 13.17 -15.16
C GLU A 82 -4.24 13.19 -13.72
N THR A 83 -4.32 14.33 -13.02
CA THR A 83 -3.88 14.41 -11.62
C THR A 83 -4.84 13.68 -10.68
N ALA A 84 -6.12 13.58 -11.02
CA ALA A 84 -7.09 12.78 -10.28
C ALA A 84 -6.81 11.28 -10.41
N ILE A 85 -6.58 10.79 -11.65
CA ILE A 85 -6.22 9.39 -11.89
C ILE A 85 -4.88 9.06 -11.21
N LEU A 86 -3.90 9.96 -11.27
CA LEU A 86 -2.61 9.79 -10.61
C LEU A 86 -2.76 9.70 -9.07
N SER A 87 -3.59 10.57 -8.47
CA SER A 87 -3.91 10.54 -7.05
C SER A 87 -4.54 9.21 -6.62
N LEU A 88 -5.48 8.70 -7.42
CA LEU A 88 -6.14 7.42 -7.17
C LEU A 88 -5.19 6.24 -7.34
N ALA A 89 -4.33 6.28 -8.35
CA ALA A 89 -3.34 5.25 -8.61
C ALA A 89 -2.31 5.16 -7.47
N ASP A 90 -1.80 6.30 -7.00
CA ASP A 90 -0.88 6.38 -5.86
C ASP A 90 -1.50 5.77 -4.58
N ALA A 91 -2.75 6.14 -4.29
CA ALA A 91 -3.47 5.61 -3.14
C ALA A 91 -3.73 4.10 -3.26
N ALA A 92 -4.15 3.63 -4.44
CA ALA A 92 -4.42 2.22 -4.70
C ALA A 92 -3.15 1.38 -4.61
N GLU A 93 -2.04 1.86 -5.16
CA GLU A 93 -0.74 1.21 -5.08
C GLU A 93 -0.28 1.09 -3.63
N SER A 94 -0.28 2.21 -2.90
CA SER A 94 0.14 2.27 -1.50
C SER A 94 -0.69 1.34 -0.62
N ALA A 95 -2.02 1.36 -0.77
CA ALA A 95 -2.92 0.53 0.01
C ALA A 95 -2.82 -0.96 -0.37
N SER A 96 -2.58 -1.27 -1.66
CA SER A 96 -2.41 -2.65 -2.12
C SER A 96 -1.18 -3.33 -1.50
N ARG A 97 -0.11 -2.58 -1.23
CA ARG A 97 1.10 -3.10 -0.55
C ARG A 97 0.85 -3.50 0.90
N ALA A 98 -0.17 -2.94 1.53
CA ALA A 98 -0.56 -3.27 2.90
C ALA A 98 -1.45 -4.53 2.96
N LEU A 99 -1.98 -5.00 1.82
CA LEU A 99 -2.73 -6.26 1.76
C LEU A 99 -1.79 -7.44 1.96
N GLY A 100 -2.01 -8.22 3.02
CA GLY A 100 -1.17 -9.38 3.33
C GLY A 100 -1.26 -10.48 2.27
N LYS A 101 -2.35 -11.25 2.28
CA LYS A 101 -2.63 -12.29 1.26
C LYS A 101 -3.93 -11.91 0.53
N PRO A 102 -3.83 -11.32 -0.68
CA PRO A 102 -5.01 -10.87 -1.40
C PRO A 102 -5.87 -12.07 -1.85
N MET A 103 -7.18 -11.95 -1.64
CA MET A 103 -8.21 -12.86 -2.10
C MET A 103 -8.86 -12.33 -3.40
N PRO A 104 -9.50 -13.20 -4.21
CA PRO A 104 -10.26 -12.75 -5.36
C PRO A 104 -11.28 -11.67 -4.98
N GLY A 105 -11.24 -10.54 -5.68
CA GLY A 105 -12.12 -9.40 -5.45
C GLY A 105 -11.62 -8.37 -4.41
N ASP A 106 -10.51 -8.64 -3.72
CA ASP A 106 -9.91 -7.65 -2.79
C ASP A 106 -9.44 -6.39 -3.53
N ALA A 107 -8.89 -6.53 -4.74
CA ALA A 107 -8.47 -5.40 -5.56
C ALA A 107 -9.65 -4.48 -5.90
N ALA A 108 -10.76 -5.07 -6.36
CA ALA A 108 -11.97 -4.32 -6.68
C ALA A 108 -12.52 -3.62 -5.44
N ARG A 109 -12.63 -4.32 -4.30
CA ARG A 109 -13.14 -3.73 -3.05
C ARG A 109 -12.25 -2.59 -2.56
N LEU A 110 -10.93 -2.74 -2.65
CA LEU A 110 -9.98 -1.72 -2.27
C LEU A 110 -10.14 -0.45 -3.13
N VAL A 111 -10.14 -0.62 -4.46
CA VAL A 111 -10.30 0.49 -5.39
C VAL A 111 -11.65 1.17 -5.20
N ASP A 112 -12.71 0.39 -5.00
CA ASP A 112 -14.06 0.88 -4.73
C ASP A 112 -14.12 1.76 -3.49
N GLN A 113 -13.48 1.33 -2.40
CA GLN A 113 -13.39 2.10 -1.17
C GLN A 113 -12.64 3.42 -1.38
N LEU A 114 -11.49 3.38 -2.06
CA LEU A 114 -10.69 4.58 -2.33
C LEU A 114 -11.44 5.60 -3.21
N PHE A 115 -12.19 5.13 -4.20
CA PHE A 115 -13.03 6.00 -5.03
C PHE A 115 -14.12 6.67 -4.20
N GLN A 116 -14.79 5.92 -3.32
CA GLN A 116 -15.82 6.46 -2.44
C GLN A 116 -15.25 7.50 -1.46
N GLU A 117 -14.08 7.23 -0.87
CA GLU A 117 -13.39 8.16 0.01
C GLU A 117 -13.07 9.48 -0.72
N ARG A 118 -12.53 9.41 -1.94
CA ARG A 118 -12.20 10.59 -2.74
C ARG A 118 -13.44 11.38 -3.19
N GLU A 119 -14.53 10.70 -3.48
CA GLU A 119 -15.80 11.34 -3.80
C GLU A 119 -16.37 12.09 -2.59
N ASN A 120 -16.35 11.46 -1.42
CA ASN A 120 -16.80 12.08 -0.16
C ASN A 120 -15.94 13.29 0.24
N GLU A 121 -14.64 13.26 -0.09
CA GLU A 121 -13.71 14.38 0.11
C GLU A 121 -13.82 15.48 -0.98
N GLY A 122 -14.70 15.33 -1.97
CA GLY A 122 -14.93 16.32 -3.02
C GLY A 122 -13.86 16.36 -4.12
N HIS A 123 -12.94 15.40 -4.17
CA HIS A 123 -11.85 15.39 -5.17
C HIS A 123 -12.37 15.32 -6.61
N TRP A 124 -13.50 14.64 -6.83
CA TRP A 124 -14.10 14.49 -8.16
C TRP A 124 -14.62 15.82 -8.73
N ALA A 125 -15.16 16.70 -7.88
CA ALA A 125 -15.84 17.92 -8.30
C ALA A 125 -14.89 18.95 -8.96
N GLU A 126 -13.61 18.95 -8.59
CA GLU A 126 -12.63 19.94 -9.06
C GLU A 126 -11.80 19.46 -10.27
N CYS A 127 -11.83 18.16 -10.60
CA CYS A 127 -10.90 17.57 -11.57
C CYS A 127 -11.43 17.49 -13.02
N GLY A 128 -12.72 17.71 -13.24
CA GLY A 128 -13.32 17.70 -14.58
C GLY A 128 -13.55 16.31 -15.21
N LEU A 129 -13.44 15.22 -14.44
CA LEU A 129 -13.83 13.88 -14.90
C LEU A 129 -15.36 13.78 -15.03
N SER A 130 -15.86 13.25 -16.14
CA SER A 130 -17.26 12.84 -16.23
C SER A 130 -17.54 11.61 -15.36
N ALA A 131 -18.80 11.37 -15.01
CA ALA A 131 -19.19 10.14 -14.29
C ALA A 131 -18.79 8.87 -15.06
N SER A 132 -18.88 8.88 -16.40
CA SER A 132 -18.47 7.73 -17.22
C SER A 132 -16.95 7.51 -17.19
N GLN A 133 -16.15 8.58 -17.21
CA GLN A 133 -14.69 8.51 -17.09
C GLN A 133 -14.27 8.06 -15.68
N TRP A 134 -14.97 8.51 -14.64
CA TRP A 134 -14.75 8.07 -13.26
C TRP A 134 -14.94 6.56 -13.12
N GLN A 135 -16.05 6.02 -13.65
CA GLN A 135 -16.30 4.57 -13.64
C GLN A 135 -15.29 3.79 -14.49
N ALA A 136 -14.89 4.34 -15.65
CA ALA A 136 -13.85 3.73 -16.48
C ALA A 136 -12.50 3.66 -15.74
N ALA A 137 -12.11 4.74 -15.05
CA ALA A 137 -10.89 4.80 -14.26
C ALA A 137 -10.93 3.80 -13.10
N ARG A 138 -12.07 3.69 -12.40
CA ARG A 138 -12.30 2.71 -11.33
C ARG A 138 -12.05 1.29 -11.80
N LYS A 139 -12.67 0.91 -12.92
CA LYS A 139 -12.51 -0.42 -13.51
C LYS A 139 -11.05 -0.69 -13.93
N ALA A 140 -10.43 0.26 -14.62
CA ALA A 140 -9.05 0.12 -15.10
C ALA A 140 -8.05 -0.01 -13.93
N LEU A 141 -8.25 0.75 -12.84
CA LEU A 141 -7.42 0.66 -11.65
C LEU A 141 -7.61 -0.66 -10.90
N ALA A 142 -8.83 -1.15 -10.77
CA ALA A 142 -9.10 -2.46 -10.18
C ALA A 142 -8.38 -3.59 -10.93
N GLU A 143 -8.44 -3.57 -12.27
CA GLU A 143 -7.71 -4.53 -13.12
C GLU A 143 -6.19 -4.39 -12.96
N ALA A 144 -5.66 -3.17 -12.89
CA ALA A 144 -4.23 -2.92 -12.70
C ALA A 144 -3.74 -3.42 -11.34
N VAL A 145 -4.48 -3.16 -10.26
CA VAL A 145 -4.16 -3.63 -8.90
C VAL A 145 -4.25 -5.16 -8.83
N GLU A 146 -5.27 -5.77 -9.42
CA GLU A 146 -5.39 -7.23 -9.49
C GLU A 146 -4.16 -7.84 -10.18
N ASN A 147 -3.71 -7.24 -11.28
CA ASN A 147 -2.51 -7.68 -12.00
C ASN A 147 -1.23 -7.55 -11.15
N LEU A 148 -1.14 -6.50 -10.31
CA LEU A 148 -0.01 -6.27 -9.41
C LEU A 148 0.02 -7.29 -8.26
N LEU A 149 -1.16 -7.68 -7.76
CA LEU A 149 -1.32 -8.61 -6.63
C LEU A 149 -1.10 -10.08 -7.03
N ARG A 150 -1.22 -10.42 -8.33
CA ARG A 150 -0.97 -11.80 -8.79
C ARG A 150 0.51 -12.18 -8.64
N PRO A 151 0.81 -13.38 -8.12
CA PRO A 151 2.17 -13.88 -8.07
C PRO A 151 2.80 -13.87 -9.46
N ARG A 152 4.01 -13.30 -9.60
CA ARG A 152 4.76 -13.40 -10.85
C ARG A 152 5.07 -14.87 -11.13
N ILE A 153 4.59 -15.38 -12.27
CA ILE A 153 4.91 -16.73 -12.74
C ILE A 153 6.43 -16.83 -12.89
N ARG A 154 7.07 -17.67 -12.07
CA ARG A 154 8.47 -18.02 -12.27
C ARG A 154 8.54 -19.00 -13.43
N TYR A 155 9.17 -18.59 -14.53
CA TYR A 155 9.45 -19.52 -15.62
C TYR A 155 10.28 -20.69 -15.09
N PRO A 156 9.92 -21.94 -15.43
CA PRO A 156 10.72 -23.10 -15.06
C PRO A 156 12.15 -22.90 -15.55
N LYS A 157 13.12 -22.96 -14.62
CA LYS A 157 14.55 -22.88 -14.98
C LYS A 157 15.07 -24.13 -15.68
N ASP A 158 14.27 -25.19 -15.76
CA ASP A 158 14.65 -26.45 -16.38
C ASP A 158 13.67 -26.81 -17.51
N ARG A 159 14.19 -26.90 -18.75
CA ARG A 159 13.45 -27.40 -19.93
C ARG A 159 13.30 -28.92 -19.91
N ARG A 160 13.80 -29.61 -18.89
CA ARG A 160 13.61 -31.06 -18.75
C ARG A 160 12.25 -31.30 -18.10
N GLY A 161 11.29 -31.71 -18.92
CA GLY A 161 9.96 -32.15 -18.47
C GLY A 161 10.04 -33.24 -17.40
N PRO A 162 8.91 -33.55 -16.72
CA PRO A 162 8.90 -34.49 -15.61
C PRO A 162 9.49 -35.83 -16.07
N LYS A 163 10.60 -36.25 -15.44
CA LYS A 163 11.11 -37.60 -15.63
C LYS A 163 10.02 -38.56 -15.14
N LYS A 164 9.41 -39.30 -16.06
CA LYS A 164 8.61 -40.47 -15.73
C LYS A 164 9.51 -41.41 -14.92
N THR A 165 9.14 -41.64 -13.67
CA THR A 165 9.70 -42.73 -12.88
C THR A 165 9.04 -44.01 -13.36
N ASP A 166 9.73 -44.80 -14.17
CA ASP A 166 9.32 -46.18 -14.43
C ASP A 166 9.53 -47.01 -13.15
N PRO A 167 8.63 -47.95 -12.83
CA PRO A 167 8.77 -48.78 -11.64
C PRO A 167 9.76 -49.91 -11.92
N ALA A 168 10.79 -50.05 -11.09
CA ALA A 168 11.66 -51.22 -11.07
C ALA A 168 11.68 -51.72 -9.60
N VAL A 169 10.80 -52.66 -9.27
CA VAL A 169 11.00 -54.12 -9.34
C VAL A 169 11.79 -54.62 -8.12
N ASP A 170 11.04 -55.32 -7.28
CA ASP A 170 11.46 -56.02 -6.08
C ASP A 170 12.30 -57.27 -6.41
N GLN A 171 13.02 -57.77 -5.38
CA GLN A 171 13.66 -59.07 -5.17
C GLN A 171 15.20 -59.08 -5.03
N PRO A 172 15.77 -60.07 -4.30
CA PRO A 172 15.40 -60.50 -2.95
C PRO A 172 16.65 -60.62 -2.02
N SER A 173 16.40 -60.75 -0.72
CA SER A 173 17.38 -60.95 0.35
C SER A 173 18.21 -62.23 0.23
N LYS A 174 19.51 -62.17 0.56
CA LYS A 174 20.28 -63.31 1.06
C LYS A 174 21.06 -62.95 2.34
N THR A 175 21.02 -63.88 3.27
CA THR A 175 21.44 -63.82 4.67
C THR A 175 22.88 -64.32 4.91
N ALA A 176 23.51 -63.70 5.92
CA ALA A 176 24.36 -64.22 7.00
C ALA A 176 25.73 -64.90 6.74
N SER A 177 26.78 -64.39 7.42
CA SER A 177 27.83 -65.03 8.26
C SER A 177 29.15 -64.24 8.14
N ALA A 178 30.05 -64.05 9.12
CA ALA A 178 30.17 -64.27 10.57
C ALA A 178 31.39 -63.41 11.03
N GLU A 179 31.38 -62.92 12.27
CA GLU A 179 32.55 -62.37 13.01
C GLU A 179 33.58 -63.50 13.35
N PRO A 180 34.81 -63.28 13.89
CA PRO A 180 35.22 -62.24 14.88
C PRO A 180 36.70 -61.73 14.81
N GLY A 181 37.07 -60.74 15.66
CA GLY A 181 38.48 -60.62 16.13
C GLY A 181 39.02 -59.22 16.51
N LEU A 182 38.89 -58.88 17.80
CA LEU A 182 39.56 -57.88 18.67
C LEU A 182 41.10 -57.64 18.50
N PRO A 183 41.79 -56.75 19.28
CA PRO A 183 41.43 -55.43 19.84
C PRO A 183 42.61 -54.39 19.93
N ALA A 184 42.26 -53.20 20.45
CA ALA A 184 43.00 -52.32 21.38
C ALA A 184 44.29 -51.60 20.97
N ALA A 185 44.23 -50.26 20.99
CA ALA A 185 44.84 -49.42 22.05
C ALA A 185 44.12 -48.07 22.13
#